data_AF-A0A849UA49-F1
#
_entry.id   AF-A0A849UA49-F1
#
_cell.length_a   1.000
_cell.length_b   1.000
_cell.length_c   1.000
_cell.angle_alpha   90.00
_cell.angle_beta   90.00
_cell.angle_gamma   90.00
#
_symmetry.space_group_name_H-M   'P 1'
#
loop_
_entity.id
_entity.type
_entity.pdbx_description
1 polymer ?
#
loop_
_entity_poly.entity_id
_entity_poly.type
_entity_poly.pdbx_seq_one_letter_code
_entity_poly.pdbx_strand_id
1 'polypeptide(L)'
;MNTKILKKNFNEMYSDNGAVREIYESYARWLKELPDGTLERRNTEAELLFRRLGITFAVYGETDNVERLIPFDIVPRIFGASEWRRLEMGLKQRVRALNAFLHDIYHDQEIIKAGVISAHQVLDNKLYRPEMRGIDLPNQVYAHIAGIDLVRVAENDFYVLEDNLRTPSGVSYMLENRKTMMRLFPELFAKHTVEPVEHYPQMLLNTLREAAPPNVTYPVIVVMTPGSYNSAYFEHAYLASQMGVELVEGQDLFVHQQKVYMHTTDGPQQVHVIYRRVDDDFLDPRVFLPDSTLGVPGLMDAYCSGNVALANGVGTGVADDKSTYLFVPEMIRFYLGETPLLSNVPTWRLSEPEDLKYVLAHLPELVIKEVQGSGGYGMLVGPTSTQAEIAAYKQRIQAEPAKFIAQPTLALSCCPTLVESGVA
;
A
#
# COMPACT_ATOMS: atom_id res chain seq x y z
N MET A 1 -4.22 -36.68 -21.90
CA MET A 1 -4.96 -35.58 -22.56
C MET A 1 -6.14 -35.20 -21.69
N ASN A 2 -5.95 -34.21 -20.82
CA ASN A 2 -7.02 -33.45 -20.18
C ASN A 2 -6.41 -32.13 -19.68
N THR A 3 -5.79 -31.40 -20.62
CA THR A 3 -5.46 -30.00 -20.43
C THR A 3 -6.78 -29.25 -20.45
N LYS A 4 -7.38 -29.06 -19.27
CA LYS A 4 -8.30 -27.94 -19.06
C LYS A 4 -7.59 -26.73 -19.66
N ILE A 5 -8.15 -26.15 -20.73
CA ILE A 5 -7.69 -24.90 -21.28
C ILE A 5 -7.90 -23.89 -20.15
N LEU A 6 -6.86 -23.65 -19.36
CA LEU A 6 -6.75 -22.48 -18.51
C LEU A 6 -7.00 -21.31 -19.46
N LYS A 7 -8.03 -20.49 -19.20
CA LYS A 7 -8.18 -19.20 -19.88
C LYS A 7 -6.79 -18.56 -19.87
N LYS A 8 -6.25 -18.28 -21.07
CA LYS A 8 -4.92 -17.70 -21.20
C LYS A 8 -4.93 -16.37 -20.46
N ASN A 9 -4.08 -16.21 -19.44
CA ASN A 9 -3.97 -14.97 -18.70
C ASN A 9 -3.60 -13.84 -19.69
N PHE A 10 -4.13 -12.63 -19.46
CA PHE A 10 -3.75 -11.47 -20.25
C PHE A 10 -2.23 -11.26 -20.16
N ASN A 11 -1.53 -11.23 -21.29
CA ASN A 11 -0.09 -10.95 -21.30
C ASN A 11 0.15 -9.50 -21.74
N GLU A 12 0.99 -8.79 -20.98
CA GLU A 12 1.28 -7.36 -21.20
C GLU A 12 2.00 -7.09 -22.52
N MET A 13 2.85 -8.01 -22.96
CA MET A 13 3.67 -7.86 -24.17
C MET A 13 3.09 -8.61 -25.35
N TYR A 14 2.47 -9.76 -25.15
CA TYR A 14 1.97 -10.62 -26.22
C TYR A 14 0.44 -10.66 -26.24
N SER A 15 -0.13 -10.54 -27.43
CA SER A 15 -1.56 -10.79 -27.66
C SER A 15 -1.86 -12.28 -27.75
N ASP A 16 -3.15 -12.64 -27.79
CA ASP A 16 -3.56 -14.05 -27.76
C ASP A 16 -3.01 -14.88 -28.94
N ASN A 17 -2.82 -14.23 -30.10
CA ASN A 17 -2.24 -14.83 -31.29
C ASN A 17 -0.69 -14.89 -31.29
N GLY A 18 -0.04 -14.41 -30.23
CA GLY A 18 1.42 -14.38 -30.08
C GLY A 18 2.11 -13.15 -30.69
N ALA A 19 1.37 -12.22 -31.30
CA ALA A 19 1.94 -10.96 -31.78
C ALA A 19 2.28 -10.03 -30.60
N VAL A 20 3.39 -9.30 -30.73
CA VAL A 20 3.78 -8.26 -29.77
C VAL A 20 2.76 -7.12 -29.82
N ARG A 21 2.29 -6.68 -28.66
CA ARG A 21 1.38 -5.55 -28.52
C ARG A 21 2.12 -4.25 -28.84
N GLU A 22 1.42 -3.30 -29.45
CA GLU A 22 1.97 -2.02 -29.93
C GLU A 22 2.84 -1.32 -28.89
N ILE A 23 2.38 -1.26 -27.63
CA ILE A 23 3.09 -0.60 -26.53
C ILE A 23 4.46 -1.23 -26.21
N TYR A 24 4.65 -2.52 -26.53
CA TYR A 24 5.90 -3.25 -26.33
C TYR A 24 6.73 -3.40 -27.61
N GLU A 25 6.29 -2.96 -28.79
CA GLU A 25 7.01 -3.21 -30.06
C GLU A 25 8.44 -2.65 -30.05
N SER A 26 8.60 -1.42 -29.56
CA SER A 26 9.92 -0.77 -29.47
C SER A 26 10.84 -1.51 -28.49
N TYR A 27 10.30 -1.92 -27.33
CA TYR A 27 11.03 -2.73 -26.36
C TYR A 27 11.41 -4.11 -26.94
N ALA A 28 10.49 -4.79 -27.61
CA ALA A 28 10.72 -6.10 -28.22
C ALA A 28 11.80 -6.04 -29.31
N ARG A 29 11.83 -4.96 -30.10
CA ARG A 29 12.87 -4.72 -31.10
C ARG A 29 14.22 -4.51 -30.44
N TRP A 30 14.28 -3.65 -29.41
CA TRP A 30 15.51 -3.43 -28.64
C TRP A 30 16.02 -4.72 -28.00
N LEU A 31 15.14 -5.54 -27.41
CA LEU A 31 15.49 -6.82 -26.80
C LEU A 31 16.13 -7.79 -27.81
N LYS A 32 15.63 -7.83 -29.05
CA LYS A 32 16.19 -8.66 -30.14
C LYS A 32 17.53 -8.14 -30.70
N GLU A 33 17.80 -6.84 -30.54
CA GLU A 33 19.04 -6.21 -30.99
C GLU A 33 20.19 -6.39 -29.97
N LEU A 34 19.88 -6.81 -28.74
CA LEU A 34 20.88 -7.03 -27.72
C LEU A 34 21.77 -8.25 -28.04
N PRO A 35 23.10 -8.14 -27.86
CA PRO A 35 23.98 -9.30 -27.95
C PRO A 35 23.63 -10.35 -26.88
N ASP A 36 23.76 -11.63 -27.25
CA ASP A 36 23.58 -12.77 -26.34
C ASP A 36 24.39 -12.59 -25.04
N GLY A 37 23.82 -12.97 -23.90
CA GLY A 37 24.47 -12.85 -22.59
C GLY A 37 24.43 -11.44 -21.97
N THR A 38 23.91 -10.42 -22.70
CA THR A 38 23.87 -9.05 -22.19
C THR A 38 22.86 -8.91 -21.05
N LEU A 39 21.69 -9.53 -21.15
CA LEU A 39 20.63 -9.42 -20.15
C LEU A 39 21.06 -10.06 -18.83
N GLU A 40 21.65 -11.25 -18.88
CA GLU A 40 22.16 -11.98 -17.72
C GLU A 40 23.25 -11.18 -17.02
N ARG A 41 24.21 -10.63 -17.79
CA ARG A 41 25.27 -9.77 -17.24
C ARG A 41 24.70 -8.52 -16.56
N ARG A 42 23.70 -7.87 -17.18
CA ARG A 42 23.06 -6.68 -16.63
C ARG A 42 22.21 -7.00 -15.40
N ASN A 43 21.59 -8.17 -15.36
CA ASN A 43 20.87 -8.66 -14.20
C ASN A 43 21.82 -8.86 -13.01
N THR A 44 22.98 -9.50 -13.22
CA THR A 44 24.02 -9.61 -12.19
C THR A 44 24.55 -8.24 -11.75
N GLU A 45 24.73 -7.30 -12.68
CA GLU A 45 25.11 -5.92 -12.34
C GLU A 45 24.05 -5.22 -11.47
N ALA A 46 22.76 -5.40 -11.79
CA ALA A 46 21.64 -4.89 -11.00
C ALA A 46 21.66 -5.47 -9.58
N GLU A 47 21.75 -6.79 -9.43
CA GLU A 47 21.82 -7.45 -8.12
C GLU A 47 22.97 -6.91 -7.25
N LEU A 48 24.15 -6.68 -7.85
CA LEU A 48 25.30 -6.08 -7.15
C LEU A 48 25.04 -4.63 -6.74
N LEU A 49 24.32 -3.85 -7.54
CA LEU A 49 23.93 -2.48 -7.20
C LEU A 49 22.95 -2.46 -6.02
N PHE A 50 21.92 -3.30 -6.06
CA PHE A 50 20.94 -3.41 -4.96
C PHE A 50 21.61 -3.84 -3.65
N ARG A 51 22.57 -4.78 -3.71
CA ARG A 51 23.41 -5.14 -2.55
C ARG A 51 24.18 -3.96 -1.98
N ARG A 52 24.83 -3.17 -2.83
CA ARG A 52 25.65 -2.02 -2.38
C ARG A 52 24.80 -0.90 -1.82
N LEU A 53 23.59 -0.72 -2.32
CA LEU A 53 22.66 0.30 -1.85
C LEU A 53 21.94 -0.10 -0.57
N GLY A 54 22.09 -1.35 -0.10
CA GLY A 54 21.41 -1.85 1.09
C GLY A 54 19.89 -1.93 0.89
N ILE A 55 19.44 -2.15 -0.36
CA ILE A 55 18.04 -2.35 -0.67
C ILE A 55 17.69 -3.79 -0.29
N THR A 56 17.46 -4.02 1.00
CA THR A 56 17.15 -5.32 1.58
C THR A 56 15.74 -5.33 2.16
N PHE A 57 15.13 -6.52 2.22
CA PHE A 57 13.87 -6.73 2.91
C PHE A 57 14.05 -7.87 3.93
N ALA A 58 13.48 -7.69 5.13
CA ALA A 58 13.40 -8.77 6.11
C ALA A 58 12.19 -9.65 5.79
N VAL A 59 12.43 -10.90 5.39
CA VAL A 59 11.33 -11.87 5.24
C VAL A 59 10.89 -12.31 6.64
N TYR A 60 9.75 -11.81 7.10
CA TYR A 60 9.16 -12.26 8.36
C TYR A 60 8.76 -13.74 8.23
N GLY A 61 9.37 -14.62 9.04
CA GLY A 61 8.95 -16.01 9.18
C GLY A 61 10.05 -17.07 9.13
N GLU A 62 11.28 -16.74 8.76
CA GLU A 62 12.43 -17.63 8.93
C GLU A 62 13.19 -17.25 10.22
N THR A 63 13.61 -18.25 10.99
CA THR A 63 14.39 -18.12 12.24
C THR A 63 15.77 -17.47 12.05
N ASP A 64 16.14 -17.20 10.81
CA ASP A 64 17.38 -16.51 10.46
C ASP A 64 17.03 -15.09 9.97
N ASN A 65 17.49 -14.08 10.72
CA ASN A 65 17.53 -12.65 10.35
C ASN A 65 18.46 -12.42 9.14
N VAL A 66 18.29 -13.16 8.06
CA VAL A 66 19.04 -12.98 6.82
C VAL A 66 18.28 -11.98 5.98
N GLU A 67 18.77 -10.74 5.98
CA GLU A 67 18.39 -9.74 4.99
C GLU A 67 18.45 -10.36 3.59
N ARG A 68 17.31 -10.47 2.92
CA ARG A 68 17.24 -10.93 1.52
C ARG A 68 17.08 -9.71 0.62
N LEU A 69 17.75 -9.77 -0.53
CA LEU A 69 17.52 -8.77 -1.59
C LEU A 69 16.17 -9.03 -2.22
N ILE A 70 15.43 -7.97 -2.49
CA ILE A 70 14.26 -8.08 -3.36
C ILE A 70 14.78 -8.42 -4.76
N PRO A 71 14.32 -9.52 -5.38
CA PRO A 71 14.65 -9.82 -6.77
C PRO A 71 14.23 -8.67 -7.66
N PHE A 72 15.16 -8.18 -8.49
CA PHE A 72 14.91 -7.14 -9.46
C PHE A 72 14.86 -7.75 -10.85
N ASP A 73 13.81 -7.45 -11.60
CA ASP A 73 13.68 -7.86 -12.99
C ASP A 73 13.89 -6.66 -13.93
N ILE A 74 14.67 -6.88 -14.98
CA ILE A 74 15.06 -5.85 -15.96
C ILE A 74 14.00 -5.60 -17.03
N VAL A 75 12.96 -6.43 -17.12
CA VAL A 75 11.85 -6.24 -18.05
C VAL A 75 10.86 -5.26 -17.43
N PRO A 76 10.67 -4.06 -18.01
CA PRO A 76 9.78 -3.07 -17.43
C PRO A 76 8.31 -3.47 -17.64
N ARG A 77 7.48 -3.15 -16.64
CA ARG A 77 6.03 -3.06 -16.82
C ARG A 77 5.69 -1.71 -17.45
N ILE A 78 5.23 -1.71 -18.70
CA ILE A 78 4.95 -0.49 -19.46
C ILE A 78 3.45 -0.19 -19.44
N PHE A 79 3.09 1.03 -19.04
CA PHE A 79 1.72 1.55 -19.08
C PHE A 79 1.57 2.64 -20.13
N GLY A 80 0.46 2.63 -20.87
CA GLY A 80 0.18 3.65 -21.87
C GLY A 80 -0.29 4.96 -21.23
N ALA A 81 -0.06 6.10 -21.87
CA ALA A 81 -0.46 7.40 -21.30
C ALA A 81 -1.97 7.55 -21.10
N SER A 82 -2.80 6.95 -21.94
CA SER A 82 -4.27 6.94 -21.78
C SER A 82 -4.71 6.01 -20.65
N GLU A 83 -4.08 4.84 -20.56
CA GLU A 83 -4.30 3.85 -19.51
C GLU A 83 -3.95 4.41 -18.13
N TRP A 84 -2.76 5.01 -17.99
CA TRP A 84 -2.32 5.66 -16.76
C TRP A 84 -3.23 6.80 -16.34
N ARG A 85 -3.65 7.67 -17.27
CA ARG A 85 -4.62 8.75 -16.98
C ARG A 85 -5.94 8.22 -16.42
N ARG A 86 -6.46 7.10 -16.94
CA ARG A 86 -7.67 6.48 -16.40
C ARG A 86 -7.45 5.93 -15.00
N LEU A 87 -6.32 5.24 -14.77
CA LEU A 87 -5.95 4.72 -13.46
C LEU A 87 -5.81 5.86 -12.44
N GLU A 88 -5.08 6.92 -12.80
CA GLU A 88 -4.87 8.10 -11.96
C GLU A 88 -6.19 8.74 -11.51
N MET A 89 -7.13 8.95 -12.44
CA MET A 89 -8.45 9.49 -12.10
C MET A 89 -9.19 8.60 -11.10
N GLY A 90 -9.18 7.29 -11.31
CA GLY A 90 -9.84 6.34 -10.41
C GLY A 90 -9.17 6.23 -9.04
N LEU A 91 -7.83 6.28 -8.99
CA LEU A 91 -7.07 6.31 -7.74
C LEU A 91 -7.39 7.57 -6.93
N LYS A 92 -7.39 8.76 -7.58
CA LYS A 92 -7.76 10.02 -6.92
C LYS A 92 -9.19 10.01 -6.41
N GLN A 93 -10.15 9.50 -7.20
CA GLN A 93 -11.54 9.35 -6.78
C GLN A 93 -11.65 8.48 -5.52
N ARG A 94 -11.01 7.31 -5.54
CA ARG A 94 -11.03 6.35 -4.43
C ARG A 94 -10.46 6.96 -3.15
N VAL A 95 -9.28 7.59 -3.22
CA VAL A 95 -8.62 8.19 -2.06
C VAL A 95 -9.39 9.37 -1.48
N ARG A 96 -10.09 10.16 -2.34
CA ARG A 96 -11.01 11.20 -1.88
C ARG A 96 -12.17 10.62 -1.07
N ALA A 97 -12.79 9.54 -1.57
CA ALA A 97 -13.89 8.88 -0.85
C ALA A 97 -13.41 8.25 0.47
N LEU A 98 -12.21 7.67 0.52
CA LEU A 98 -11.62 7.12 1.73
C LEU A 98 -11.33 8.20 2.80
N ASN A 99 -10.81 9.36 2.40
CA ASN A 99 -10.63 10.48 3.33
C ASN A 99 -11.98 11.04 3.82
N ALA A 100 -12.98 11.16 2.94
CA ALA A 100 -14.33 11.58 3.33
C ALA A 100 -14.96 10.59 4.32
N PHE A 101 -14.77 9.28 4.09
CA PHE A 101 -15.20 8.23 5.02
C PHE A 101 -14.53 8.38 6.39
N LEU A 102 -13.21 8.56 6.42
CA LEU A 102 -12.46 8.76 7.66
C LEU A 102 -12.93 9.99 8.41
N HIS A 103 -13.19 11.10 7.72
CA HIS A 103 -13.78 12.28 8.35
C HIS A 103 -15.15 11.96 8.96
N ASP A 104 -16.06 11.38 8.19
CA ASP A 104 -17.42 11.09 8.63
C ASP A 104 -17.49 10.18 9.86
N ILE A 105 -16.74 9.07 9.89
CA ILE A 105 -16.80 8.11 11.00
C ILE A 105 -16.28 8.67 12.35
N TYR A 106 -15.43 9.69 12.29
CA TYR A 106 -14.93 10.40 13.47
C TYR A 106 -15.77 11.63 13.82
N HIS A 107 -16.75 12.00 12.99
CA HIS A 107 -17.63 13.14 13.19
C HIS A 107 -19.09 12.70 13.21
N ASP A 108 -19.86 13.06 12.17
CA ASP A 108 -21.31 12.92 12.14
C ASP A 108 -21.79 11.48 11.86
N GLN A 109 -20.96 10.60 11.30
CA GLN A 109 -21.29 9.21 11.01
C GLN A 109 -22.53 9.06 10.10
N GLU A 110 -22.67 9.96 9.12
CA GLU A 110 -23.80 10.01 8.19
C GLU A 110 -23.91 8.72 7.35
N ILE A 111 -22.80 8.10 6.94
CA ILE A 111 -22.83 6.83 6.21
C ILE A 111 -23.40 5.67 7.05
N ILE A 112 -23.21 5.72 8.38
CA ILE A 112 -23.77 4.75 9.32
C ILE A 112 -25.25 5.05 9.55
N LYS A 113 -25.62 6.32 9.76
CA LYS A 113 -27.01 6.77 9.92
C LYS A 113 -27.86 6.44 8.68
N ALA A 114 -27.27 6.53 7.49
CA ALA A 114 -27.89 6.15 6.23
C ALA A 114 -28.02 4.63 6.03
N GLY A 115 -27.43 3.82 6.90
CA GLY A 115 -27.48 2.35 6.85
C GLY A 115 -26.62 1.73 5.75
N VAL A 116 -25.71 2.48 5.13
CA VAL A 116 -24.81 1.98 4.08
C VAL A 116 -23.76 1.03 4.67
N ILE A 117 -23.23 1.37 5.85
CA ILE A 117 -22.33 0.52 6.63
C ILE A 117 -22.85 0.42 8.07
N SER A 118 -22.73 -0.75 8.70
CA SER A 118 -23.23 -0.95 10.05
C SER A 118 -22.31 -0.32 11.10
N ALA A 119 -22.90 0.19 12.19
CA ALA A 119 -22.15 0.74 13.32
C ALA A 119 -21.19 -0.29 13.93
N HIS A 120 -21.66 -1.53 14.13
CA HIS A 120 -20.84 -2.62 14.70
C HIS A 120 -19.58 -2.87 13.85
N GLN A 121 -19.67 -2.83 12.53
CA GLN A 121 -18.51 -3.08 11.67
C GLN A 121 -17.42 -2.01 11.79
N VAL A 122 -17.80 -0.75 12.02
CA VAL A 122 -16.85 0.37 12.13
C VAL A 122 -16.40 0.56 13.57
N LEU A 123 -17.35 0.70 14.51
CA LEU A 123 -17.08 1.13 15.88
C LEU A 123 -16.49 0.03 16.76
N ASP A 124 -16.76 -1.24 16.45
CA ASP A 124 -16.15 -2.39 17.16
C ASP A 124 -14.86 -2.87 16.47
N ASN A 125 -14.44 -2.22 15.38
CA ASN A 125 -13.17 -2.49 14.73
C ASN A 125 -12.01 -2.06 15.64
N LYS A 126 -11.03 -2.94 15.87
CA LYS A 126 -9.85 -2.65 16.69
C LYS A 126 -8.99 -1.50 16.15
N LEU A 127 -9.11 -1.21 14.85
CA LEU A 127 -8.40 -0.13 14.17
C LEU A 127 -9.15 1.20 14.23
N TYR A 128 -10.41 1.19 14.69
CA TYR A 128 -11.11 2.41 15.04
C TYR A 128 -10.50 2.99 16.32
N ARG A 129 -10.30 4.31 16.33
CA ARG A 129 -9.62 5.05 17.41
C ARG A 129 -10.59 6.06 18.02
N PRO A 130 -11.28 5.73 19.11
CA PRO A 130 -12.22 6.66 19.76
C PRO A 130 -11.57 8.01 20.14
N GLU A 131 -10.26 8.04 20.33
CA GLU A 131 -9.44 9.22 20.61
C GLU A 131 -9.50 10.27 19.50
N MET A 132 -9.86 9.87 18.27
CA MET A 132 -9.97 10.75 17.11
C MET A 132 -11.36 11.37 16.94
N ARG A 133 -12.34 11.03 17.78
CA ARG A 133 -13.71 11.56 17.66
C ARG A 133 -13.76 13.06 17.86
N GLY A 134 -14.36 13.77 16.91
CA GLY A 134 -14.52 15.22 16.93
C GLY A 134 -13.22 16.01 16.76
N ILE A 135 -12.14 15.35 16.34
CA ILE A 135 -10.86 16.02 16.06
C ILE A 135 -10.83 16.48 14.61
N ASP A 136 -10.82 17.81 14.42
CA ASP A 136 -10.69 18.44 13.11
C ASP A 136 -9.23 18.42 12.65
N LEU A 137 -8.95 17.72 11.54
CA LEU A 137 -7.63 17.70 10.92
C LEU A 137 -7.49 18.78 9.85
N PRO A 138 -6.27 19.33 9.64
CA PRO A 138 -6.00 20.24 8.53
C PRO A 138 -6.50 19.68 7.20
N ASN A 139 -7.30 20.47 6.48
CA ASN A 139 -7.91 20.11 5.20
C ASN A 139 -8.76 18.82 5.21
N GLN A 140 -9.15 18.31 6.39
CA GLN A 140 -9.84 17.02 6.57
C GLN A 140 -9.08 15.84 5.94
N VAL A 141 -7.75 15.92 5.87
CA VAL A 141 -6.90 14.86 5.31
C VAL A 141 -6.42 13.93 6.42
N TYR A 142 -6.75 12.65 6.32
CA TYR A 142 -6.29 11.59 7.20
C TYR A 142 -5.19 10.78 6.52
N ALA A 143 -5.49 10.20 5.35
CA ALA A 143 -4.55 9.47 4.52
C ALA A 143 -3.87 10.44 3.54
N HIS A 144 -2.73 10.99 3.96
CA HIS A 144 -1.89 11.88 3.15
C HIS A 144 -1.21 11.11 2.02
N ILE A 145 -0.84 9.87 2.30
CA ILE A 145 -0.27 8.91 1.36
C ILE A 145 -1.14 7.66 1.42
N ALA A 146 -1.58 7.19 0.26
CA ALA A 146 -2.38 5.98 0.14
C ALA A 146 -1.71 5.05 -0.88
N GLY A 147 -1.36 3.83 -0.45
CA GLY A 147 -0.93 2.76 -1.34
C GLY A 147 -2.14 1.97 -1.82
N ILE A 148 -2.35 1.85 -3.12
CA ILE A 148 -3.51 1.13 -3.68
C ILE A 148 -3.02 -0.02 -4.54
N ASP A 149 -3.29 -1.25 -4.09
CA ASP A 149 -2.80 -2.44 -4.76
C ASP A 149 -3.71 -2.80 -5.93
N LEU A 150 -3.17 -2.74 -7.14
CA LEU A 150 -3.90 -2.99 -8.38
C LEU A 150 -3.45 -4.28 -9.05
N VAL A 151 -4.41 -5.04 -9.56
CA VAL A 151 -4.16 -6.12 -10.52
C VAL A 151 -4.90 -5.88 -11.81
N ARG A 152 -4.29 -6.31 -12.91
CA ARG A 152 -4.90 -6.32 -14.25
C ARG A 152 -5.34 -7.73 -14.58
N VAL A 153 -6.50 -7.89 -15.19
CA VAL A 153 -6.99 -9.19 -15.69
C VAL A 153 -7.27 -9.19 -17.20
N ALA A 154 -7.44 -8.01 -17.78
CA ALA A 154 -7.58 -7.80 -19.22
C ALA A 154 -7.11 -6.40 -19.62
N GLU A 155 -7.16 -6.08 -20.91
CA GLU A 155 -6.58 -4.84 -21.46
C GLU A 155 -7.09 -3.56 -20.77
N ASN A 156 -8.33 -3.51 -20.33
CA ASN A 156 -8.87 -2.34 -19.65
C ASN A 156 -9.44 -2.63 -18.27
N ASP A 157 -9.23 -3.85 -17.77
CA ASP A 157 -9.87 -4.35 -16.56
C ASP A 157 -8.86 -4.43 -15.43
N PHE A 158 -8.96 -3.46 -14.53
CA PHE A 158 -8.18 -3.34 -13.31
C PHE A 158 -9.06 -3.49 -12.08
N TYR A 159 -8.52 -4.17 -11.08
CA TYR A 159 -9.17 -4.40 -9.80
C TYR A 159 -8.27 -3.93 -8.66
N VAL A 160 -8.85 -3.19 -7.73
CA VAL A 160 -8.20 -2.88 -6.45
C VAL A 160 -8.28 -4.12 -5.57
N LEU A 161 -7.14 -4.63 -5.12
CA LEU A 161 -7.07 -5.74 -4.17
C LEU A 161 -7.16 -5.28 -2.72
N GLU A 162 -6.47 -4.20 -2.40
CA GLU A 162 -6.25 -3.72 -1.05
C GLU A 162 -5.93 -2.22 -1.08
N ASP A 163 -6.30 -1.53 -0.01
CA ASP A 163 -5.92 -0.15 0.28
C ASP A 163 -4.92 -0.19 1.42
N ASN A 164 -3.94 0.71 1.42
CA ASN A 164 -2.93 0.83 2.47
C ASN A 164 -2.87 2.29 2.93
N LEU A 165 -3.53 2.58 4.05
CA LEU A 165 -3.76 3.94 4.56
C LEU A 165 -3.06 4.21 5.90
N ARG A 166 -2.39 3.21 6.49
CA ARG A 166 -1.58 3.35 7.70
C ARG A 166 -0.21 3.94 7.37
N THR A 167 0.78 3.09 7.14
CA THR A 167 2.19 3.43 6.92
C THR A 167 2.68 2.83 5.58
N PRO A 168 2.04 3.15 4.44
CA PRO A 168 2.37 2.52 3.16
C PRO A 168 3.84 2.72 2.79
N SER A 169 4.46 1.66 2.27
CA SER A 169 5.85 1.60 1.83
C SER A 169 5.95 1.14 0.37
N GLY A 170 7.13 1.25 -0.24
CA GLY A 170 7.38 0.80 -1.61
C GLY A 170 8.04 1.83 -2.52
N VAL A 171 8.03 3.10 -2.12
CA VAL A 171 8.44 4.23 -2.96
C VAL A 171 9.95 4.23 -3.18
N SER A 172 10.76 3.89 -2.17
CA SER A 172 12.22 3.82 -2.37
C SER A 172 12.58 2.81 -3.45
N TYR A 173 11.90 1.66 -3.48
CA TYR A 173 12.06 0.66 -4.53
C TYR A 173 11.65 1.19 -5.90
N MET A 174 10.51 1.90 -6.00
CA MET A 174 10.09 2.54 -7.26
C MET A 174 11.19 3.48 -7.81
N LEU A 175 11.75 4.33 -6.94
CA LEU A 175 12.77 5.31 -7.30
C LEU A 175 14.09 4.64 -7.70
N GLU A 176 14.57 3.68 -6.91
CA GLU A 176 15.82 2.96 -7.17
C GLU A 176 15.70 2.00 -8.36
N ASN A 177 14.53 1.41 -8.62
CA ASN A 177 14.24 0.64 -9.83
C ASN A 177 14.40 1.52 -11.07
N ARG A 178 13.83 2.73 -11.08
CA ARG A 178 13.97 3.66 -12.20
C ARG A 178 15.43 4.05 -12.42
N LYS A 179 16.12 4.43 -11.36
CA LYS A 179 17.52 4.87 -11.41
C LYS A 179 18.44 3.75 -11.90
N THR A 180 18.21 2.52 -11.44
CA THR A 180 18.95 1.34 -11.90
C THR A 180 18.69 1.06 -13.38
N MET A 181 17.43 1.07 -13.81
CA MET A 181 17.08 0.89 -15.23
C MET A 181 17.74 1.93 -16.14
N MET A 182 17.71 3.21 -15.75
CA MET A 182 18.33 4.29 -16.52
C MET A 182 19.86 4.16 -16.60
N ARG A 183 20.49 3.61 -15.56
CA ARG A 183 21.93 3.35 -15.52
C ARG A 183 22.32 2.15 -16.39
N LEU A 184 21.54 1.08 -16.37
CA LEU A 184 21.85 -0.16 -17.09
C LEU A 184 21.52 -0.08 -18.58
N PHE A 185 20.46 0.65 -18.94
CA PHE A 185 19.90 0.72 -20.29
C PHE A 185 19.57 2.15 -20.73
N PRO A 186 20.52 3.11 -20.70
CA PRO A 186 20.26 4.50 -21.07
C PRO A 186 19.69 4.65 -22.50
N GLU A 187 20.10 3.78 -23.42
CA GLU A 187 19.61 3.75 -24.80
C GLU A 187 18.11 3.39 -24.89
N LEU A 188 17.58 2.62 -23.94
CA LEU A 188 16.16 2.28 -23.88
C LEU A 188 15.32 3.53 -23.54
N PHE A 189 15.80 4.35 -22.61
CA PHE A 189 15.16 5.62 -22.23
C PHE A 189 15.33 6.71 -23.30
N ALA A 190 16.39 6.67 -24.10
CA ALA A 190 16.50 7.56 -25.27
C ALA A 190 15.45 7.25 -26.34
N LYS A 191 15.00 5.99 -26.44
CA LYS A 191 13.97 5.54 -27.40
C LYS A 191 12.53 5.69 -26.89
N HIS A 192 12.31 5.91 -25.59
CA HIS A 192 10.98 5.97 -24.97
C HIS A 192 10.79 7.25 -24.17
N THR A 193 9.65 7.91 -24.33
CA THR A 193 9.27 9.07 -23.49
C THR A 193 8.67 8.58 -22.18
N VAL A 194 9.52 8.17 -21.24
CA VAL A 194 9.11 7.69 -19.91
C VAL A 194 8.97 8.87 -18.96
N GLU A 195 7.83 8.99 -18.28
CA GLU A 195 7.59 10.05 -17.30
C GLU A 195 8.52 9.89 -16.07
N PRO A 196 9.19 10.97 -15.60
CA PRO A 196 10.11 10.90 -14.48
C PRO A 196 9.37 10.67 -13.16
N VAL A 197 9.98 9.94 -12.23
CA VAL A 197 9.41 9.67 -10.89
C VAL A 197 10.25 10.26 -9.75
N GLU A 198 11.45 10.76 -10.05
CA GLU A 198 12.44 11.24 -9.08
C GLU A 198 11.98 12.45 -8.24
N HIS A 199 10.95 13.16 -8.69
CA HIS A 199 10.39 14.32 -8.01
C HIS A 199 9.42 13.95 -6.87
N TYR A 200 9.13 12.66 -6.65
CA TYR A 200 8.23 12.19 -5.59
C TYR A 200 8.59 12.72 -4.19
N PRO A 201 9.85 12.67 -3.71
CA PRO A 201 10.17 13.16 -2.36
C PRO A 201 9.82 14.65 -2.18
N GLN A 202 9.99 15.45 -3.23
CA GLN A 202 9.62 16.87 -3.18
C GLN A 202 8.11 17.08 -3.18
N MET A 203 7.35 16.25 -3.91
CA MET A 203 5.89 16.23 -3.81
C MET A 203 5.43 15.86 -2.40
N LEU A 204 6.01 14.80 -1.82
CA LEU A 204 5.73 14.39 -0.45
C LEU A 204 6.02 15.52 0.54
N LEU A 205 7.18 16.17 0.43
CA LEU A 205 7.52 17.31 1.29
C LEU A 205 6.50 18.45 1.17
N ASN A 206 6.00 18.74 -0.03
CA ASN A 206 4.97 19.75 -0.24
C ASN A 206 3.63 19.32 0.39
N THR A 207 3.21 18.07 0.23
CA THR A 207 2.03 17.51 0.91
C THR A 207 2.15 17.64 2.43
N LEU A 208 3.32 17.34 3.00
CA LEU A 208 3.57 17.47 4.44
C LEU A 208 3.55 18.94 4.89
N ARG A 209 4.04 19.88 4.07
CA ARG A 209 3.93 21.32 4.36
C ARG A 209 2.48 21.79 4.38
N GLU A 210 1.65 21.31 3.47
CA GLU A 210 0.22 21.62 3.41
C GLU A 210 -0.58 21.04 4.58
N ALA A 211 -0.07 19.98 5.21
CA ALA A 211 -0.65 19.37 6.41
C ALA A 211 -0.33 20.15 7.70
N ALA A 212 0.52 21.17 7.65
CA ALA A 212 0.94 21.89 8.85
C ALA A 212 -0.23 22.56 9.60
N PRO A 213 -0.12 22.71 10.93
CA PRO A 213 -1.09 23.46 11.71
C PRO A 213 -1.35 24.88 11.18
N PRO A 214 -2.57 25.42 11.36
CA PRO A 214 -2.87 26.79 10.98
C PRO A 214 -1.89 27.79 11.61
N ASN A 215 -1.54 28.84 10.86
CA ASN A 215 -0.60 29.92 11.26
C ASN A 215 0.88 29.52 11.34
N VAL A 216 1.28 28.38 10.79
CA VAL A 216 2.70 27.99 10.65
C VAL A 216 3.17 28.22 9.21
N THR A 217 3.91 29.30 8.96
CA THR A 217 4.40 29.64 7.61
C THR A 217 5.56 28.75 7.16
N TYR A 218 6.47 28.40 8.08
CA TYR A 218 7.66 27.60 7.80
C TYR A 218 7.68 26.39 8.74
N PRO A 219 6.90 25.33 8.45
CA PRO A 219 6.81 24.18 9.32
C PRO A 219 8.12 23.41 9.37
N VAL A 220 8.54 23.07 10.58
CA VAL A 220 9.58 22.06 10.84
C VAL A 220 8.94 20.68 10.67
N ILE A 221 9.49 19.91 9.74
CA ILE A 221 8.99 18.59 9.34
C ILE A 221 10.06 17.57 9.70
N VAL A 222 9.66 16.43 10.25
CA VAL A 222 10.55 15.30 10.56
C VAL A 222 9.96 13.98 10.07
N VAL A 223 10.80 12.98 9.80
CA VAL A 223 10.39 11.59 9.57
C VAL A 223 10.62 10.81 10.86
N MET A 224 9.55 10.31 11.48
CA MET A 224 9.64 9.50 12.68
C MET A 224 9.75 8.02 12.31
N THR A 225 10.81 7.35 12.77
CA THR A 225 11.11 5.96 12.49
C THR A 225 11.13 5.11 13.76
N PRO A 226 10.75 3.82 13.70
CA PRO A 226 10.92 2.87 14.81
C PRO A 226 12.37 2.39 14.99
N GLY A 227 13.31 2.86 14.17
CA GLY A 227 14.74 2.53 14.24
C GLY A 227 15.18 1.44 13.26
N SER A 228 16.47 1.09 13.32
CA SER A 228 17.18 0.27 12.33
C SER A 228 16.71 -1.20 12.25
N TYR A 229 16.04 -1.70 13.28
CA TYR A 229 15.52 -3.07 13.30
C TYR A 229 14.21 -3.24 12.52
N ASN A 230 13.67 -2.16 11.95
CA ASN A 230 12.49 -2.24 11.09
C ASN A 230 12.87 -2.51 9.63
N SER A 231 12.16 -3.45 9.00
CA SER A 231 12.41 -3.86 7.60
C SER A 231 12.34 -2.72 6.56
N ALA A 232 11.62 -1.64 6.85
CA ALA A 232 11.48 -0.48 5.97
C ALA A 232 12.40 0.70 6.36
N TYR A 233 13.31 0.53 7.33
CA TYR A 233 14.19 1.60 7.82
C TYR A 233 14.97 2.30 6.70
N PHE A 234 15.47 1.53 5.72
CA PHE A 234 16.13 2.07 4.54
C PHE A 234 15.26 3.12 3.83
N GLU A 235 13.98 2.82 3.62
CA GLU A 235 13.06 3.76 2.97
C GLU A 235 12.84 5.02 3.82
N HIS A 236 12.76 4.88 5.14
CA HIS A 236 12.57 6.01 6.04
C HIS A 236 13.75 6.98 5.95
N ALA A 237 14.96 6.45 6.06
CA ALA A 237 16.20 7.23 5.96
C ALA A 237 16.39 7.83 4.56
N TYR A 238 16.07 7.06 3.52
CA TYR A 238 16.12 7.52 2.14
C TYR A 238 15.19 8.71 1.91
N LEU A 239 13.91 8.59 2.29
CA LEU A 239 12.94 9.67 2.10
C LEU A 239 13.27 10.90 2.94
N ALA A 240 13.72 10.74 4.20
CA ALA A 240 14.17 11.85 5.02
C ALA A 240 15.33 12.61 4.36
N SER A 241 16.34 11.88 3.86
CA SER A 241 17.48 12.45 3.14
C SER A 241 17.07 13.14 1.84
N GLN A 242 16.22 12.53 1.01
CA GLN A 242 15.78 13.13 -0.25
C GLN A 242 14.87 14.37 -0.05
N MET A 243 14.10 14.40 1.03
CA MET A 243 13.33 15.59 1.42
C MET A 243 14.18 16.68 2.09
N GLY A 244 15.38 16.34 2.57
CA GLY A 244 16.21 17.26 3.35
C GLY A 244 15.60 17.59 4.71
N VAL A 245 15.01 16.59 5.38
CA VAL A 245 14.42 16.70 6.73
C VAL A 245 15.08 15.72 7.69
N GLU A 246 14.94 15.96 8.99
CA GLU A 246 15.52 15.11 10.01
C GLU A 246 14.81 13.74 10.09
N LEU A 247 15.60 12.68 10.25
CA LEU A 247 15.14 11.35 10.62
C LEU A 247 15.28 11.21 12.14
N VAL A 248 14.16 10.96 12.83
CA VAL A 248 14.10 10.95 14.30
C VAL A 248 13.47 9.68 14.83
N GLU A 249 13.92 9.21 15.98
CA GLU A 249 13.24 8.19 16.80
C GLU A 249 12.41 8.87 17.90
N GLY A 250 11.53 8.12 18.57
CA GLY A 250 10.67 8.67 19.64
C GLY A 250 11.44 9.38 20.75
N GLN A 251 12.62 8.86 21.11
CA GLN A 251 13.50 9.41 22.15
C GLN A 251 14.15 10.75 21.78
N ASP A 252 14.19 11.11 20.50
CA ASP A 252 14.72 12.40 20.03
C ASP A 252 13.69 13.52 20.18
N LEU A 253 12.43 13.16 20.47
CA LEU A 253 11.29 14.05 20.60
C LEU A 253 10.78 14.06 22.04
N PHE A 254 10.21 15.19 22.45
CA PHE A 254 9.48 15.30 23.72
C PHE A 254 8.33 16.30 23.59
N VAL A 255 7.36 16.19 24.48
CA VAL A 255 6.21 17.11 24.52
C VAL A 255 6.31 18.04 25.72
N HIS A 256 6.10 19.34 25.45
CA HIS A 256 6.00 20.37 26.47
C HIS A 256 4.89 21.34 26.12
N GLN A 257 3.99 21.63 27.07
CA GLN A 257 2.84 22.53 26.85
C GLN A 257 2.04 22.19 25.58
N GLN A 258 1.74 20.89 25.38
CA GLN A 258 0.99 20.37 24.22
C GLN A 258 1.67 20.66 22.87
N LYS A 259 2.97 20.93 22.83
CA LYS A 259 3.76 21.09 21.61
C LYS A 259 4.88 20.05 21.58
N VAL A 260 5.20 19.55 20.39
CA VAL A 260 6.29 18.59 20.19
C VAL A 260 7.58 19.34 19.89
N TYR A 261 8.66 18.93 20.52
CA TYR A 261 10.00 19.48 20.33
C TYR A 261 10.98 18.36 20.02
N MET A 262 11.96 18.67 19.17
CA MET A 262 13.13 17.84 18.89
C MET A 262 14.32 18.34 19.70
N HIS A 263 15.09 17.42 20.26
CA HIS A 263 16.37 17.74 20.91
C HIS A 263 17.41 18.18 19.88
N THR A 264 18.01 19.37 20.07
CA THR A 264 19.14 19.84 19.27
C THR A 264 20.23 20.42 20.17
N THR A 265 21.43 20.59 19.63
CA THR A 265 22.56 21.19 20.38
C THR A 265 22.33 22.65 20.75
N ASP A 266 21.55 23.38 19.94
CA ASP A 266 21.26 24.81 20.15
C ASP A 266 20.03 25.04 21.05
N GLY A 267 19.35 23.97 21.44
CA GLY A 267 18.13 23.98 22.25
C GLY A 267 16.96 23.26 21.59
N PRO A 268 15.81 23.18 22.25
CA PRO A 268 14.66 22.47 21.72
C PRO A 268 14.04 23.20 20.52
N GLN A 269 13.89 22.50 19.40
CA GLN A 269 13.26 23.02 18.18
C GLN A 269 11.84 22.48 18.06
N GLN A 270 10.84 23.35 17.95
CA GLN A 270 9.45 22.91 17.81
C GLN A 270 9.23 22.19 16.47
N VAL A 271 8.64 21.00 16.52
CA VAL A 271 8.23 20.21 15.37
C VAL A 271 6.74 20.46 15.08
N HIS A 272 6.41 20.65 13.81
CA HIS A 272 5.05 21.02 13.38
C HIS A 272 4.37 19.91 12.60
N VAL A 273 5.14 19.09 11.87
CA VAL A 273 4.61 17.94 11.11
C VAL A 273 5.53 16.75 11.29
N ILE A 274 4.95 15.60 11.59
CA ILE A 274 5.65 14.33 11.73
C ILE A 274 5.14 13.39 10.64
N TYR A 275 5.98 13.06 9.67
CA TYR A 275 5.74 11.93 8.79
C TYR A 275 6.08 10.65 9.56
N ARG A 276 5.05 10.03 10.14
CA ARG A 276 5.22 8.87 11.01
C ARG A 276 5.34 7.59 10.19
N ARG A 277 6.36 6.79 10.51
CA ARG A 277 6.56 5.42 10.03
C ARG A 277 6.41 4.39 11.14
N VAL A 278 5.61 4.76 12.15
CA VAL A 278 5.31 4.00 13.36
C VAL A 278 3.79 3.83 13.43
N ASP A 279 3.34 2.61 13.73
CA ASP A 279 1.91 2.29 13.86
C ASP A 279 1.27 2.97 15.06
N ASP A 280 -0.04 3.21 14.99
CA ASP A 280 -0.81 3.97 15.98
C ASP A 280 -0.54 3.51 17.42
N ASP A 281 -0.56 2.19 17.64
CA ASP A 281 -0.44 1.57 18.96
C ASP A 281 0.86 1.90 19.69
N PHE A 282 1.89 2.32 18.94
CA PHE A 282 3.21 2.59 19.46
C PHE A 282 3.51 4.09 19.61
N LEU A 283 2.61 5.00 19.19
CA LEU A 283 2.88 6.44 19.09
C LEU A 283 2.94 7.19 20.41
N ASP A 284 2.07 6.90 21.37
CA ASP A 284 2.03 7.55 22.70
C ASP A 284 1.72 6.50 23.77
N PRO A 285 2.70 6.13 24.63
CA PRO A 285 2.48 5.12 25.66
C PRO A 285 1.49 5.56 26.76
N ARG A 286 1.11 6.84 26.83
CA ARG A 286 0.07 7.29 27.77
C ARG A 286 -1.34 7.04 27.26
N VAL A 287 -1.51 6.77 25.97
CA VAL A 287 -2.81 6.57 25.31
C VAL A 287 -2.96 5.15 24.78
N PHE A 288 -1.91 4.59 24.17
CA PHE A 288 -1.95 3.28 23.53
C PHE A 288 -1.19 2.21 24.33
N LEU A 289 -0.17 1.58 23.75
CA LEU A 289 0.61 0.54 24.45
C LEU A 289 1.56 1.18 25.49
N PRO A 290 1.36 0.92 26.80
CA PRO A 290 2.13 1.58 27.85
C PRO A 290 3.62 1.19 27.86
N ASP A 291 3.94 0.00 27.35
CA ASP A 291 5.31 -0.50 27.26
C ASP A 291 6.03 -0.09 25.96
N SER A 292 5.39 0.72 25.10
CA SER A 292 6.01 1.20 23.87
C SER A 292 7.21 2.11 24.18
N THR A 293 8.36 1.77 23.61
CA THR A 293 9.56 2.63 23.62
C THR A 293 9.79 3.37 22.30
N LEU A 294 8.91 3.18 21.31
CA LEU A 294 9.04 3.78 19.97
C LEU A 294 8.39 5.17 19.88
N GLY A 295 7.41 5.42 20.75
CA GLY A 295 6.57 6.62 20.74
C GLY A 295 7.13 7.80 21.52
N VAL A 296 6.32 8.86 21.61
CA VAL A 296 6.62 10.06 22.39
C VAL A 296 5.50 10.26 23.42
N PRO A 297 5.79 10.15 24.74
CA PRO A 297 4.80 10.45 25.77
C PRO A 297 4.35 11.91 25.64
N GLY A 298 3.09 12.15 25.27
CA GLY A 298 2.60 13.51 25.03
C GLY A 298 1.94 13.69 23.68
N LEU A 299 2.30 12.82 22.73
CA LEU A 299 2.10 13.10 21.32
C LEU A 299 0.62 13.27 20.96
N MET A 300 -0.25 12.43 21.49
CA MET A 300 -1.68 12.52 21.22
C MET A 300 -2.30 13.81 21.78
N ASP A 301 -1.85 14.28 22.95
CA ASP A 301 -2.33 15.55 23.50
C ASP A 301 -1.94 16.72 22.59
N ALA A 302 -0.70 16.72 22.08
CA ALA A 302 -0.22 17.75 21.17
C ALA A 302 -0.95 17.72 19.82
N TYR A 303 -1.20 16.51 19.30
CA TYR A 303 -1.89 16.29 18.03
C TYR A 303 -3.37 16.71 18.11
N CYS A 304 -4.11 16.24 19.12
CA CYS A 304 -5.51 16.60 19.32
C CYS A 304 -5.71 18.08 19.68
N SER A 305 -4.68 18.74 20.21
CA SER A 305 -4.70 20.20 20.44
C SER A 305 -4.33 21.02 19.20
N GLY A 306 -4.08 20.38 18.05
CA GLY A 306 -3.77 21.03 16.79
C GLY A 306 -2.38 21.69 16.74
N ASN A 307 -1.45 21.31 17.61
CA ASN A 307 -0.12 21.92 17.68
C ASN A 307 0.94 21.18 16.85
N VAL A 308 0.63 19.96 16.39
CA VAL A 308 1.44 19.14 15.50
C VAL A 308 0.50 18.38 14.56
N ALA A 309 0.90 18.14 13.32
CA ALA A 309 0.19 17.25 12.40
C ALA A 309 0.92 15.91 12.27
N LEU A 310 0.17 14.81 12.24
CA LEU A 310 0.68 13.48 11.97
C LEU A 310 0.28 13.04 10.56
N ALA A 311 1.25 12.63 9.77
CA ALA A 311 1.04 12.10 8.43
C ALA A 311 1.52 10.64 8.36
N ASN A 312 0.69 9.66 8.04
CA ASN A 312 -0.77 9.74 7.98
C ASN A 312 -1.39 10.01 9.37
N GLY A 313 -2.63 10.47 9.41
CA GLY A 313 -3.37 10.68 10.66
C GLY A 313 -3.56 9.39 11.45
N VAL A 314 -3.81 9.50 12.74
CA VAL A 314 -4.15 8.36 13.61
C VAL A 314 -5.54 7.84 13.25
N GLY A 315 -5.74 6.52 13.31
CA GLY A 315 -7.04 5.89 13.07
C GLY A 315 -7.39 5.60 11.61
N THR A 316 -6.46 5.80 10.66
CA THR A 316 -6.72 5.48 9.25
C THR A 316 -6.99 4.00 8.97
N GLY A 317 -6.54 3.12 9.86
CA GLY A 317 -6.65 1.66 9.69
C GLY A 317 -8.08 1.12 9.60
N VAL A 318 -9.07 1.83 10.15
CA VAL A 318 -10.48 1.42 10.02
C VAL A 318 -10.98 1.51 8.56
N ALA A 319 -10.38 2.37 7.74
CA ALA A 319 -10.74 2.53 6.33
C ALA A 319 -10.04 1.54 5.40
N ASP A 320 -8.87 1.02 5.79
CA ASP A 320 -8.13 0.01 5.03
C ASP A 320 -8.33 -1.43 5.52
N ASP A 321 -9.13 -1.62 6.57
CA ASP A 321 -9.53 -2.94 7.02
C ASP A 321 -10.32 -3.70 5.93
N LYS A 322 -10.09 -5.01 5.84
CA LYS A 322 -10.72 -5.86 4.81
C LYS A 322 -12.25 -5.89 4.91
N SER A 323 -12.83 -5.69 6.10
CA SER A 323 -14.29 -5.56 6.23
C SER A 323 -14.80 -4.29 5.55
N THR A 324 -14.06 -3.19 5.70
CA THR A 324 -14.39 -1.87 5.17
C THR A 324 -14.15 -1.77 3.67
N TYR A 325 -13.13 -2.46 3.15
CA TYR A 325 -12.80 -2.53 1.72
C TYR A 325 -14.03 -2.75 0.82
N LEU A 326 -14.96 -3.61 1.24
CA LEU A 326 -16.18 -3.95 0.50
C LEU A 326 -17.10 -2.76 0.23
N PHE A 327 -17.05 -1.76 1.10
CA PHE A 327 -17.94 -0.61 1.07
C PHE A 327 -17.35 0.57 0.31
N VAL A 328 -16.09 0.52 -0.12
CA VAL A 328 -15.45 1.65 -0.85
C VAL A 328 -16.22 2.06 -2.12
N PRO A 329 -16.77 1.14 -2.94
CA PRO A 329 -17.66 1.52 -4.03
C PRO A 329 -18.88 2.32 -3.58
N GLU A 330 -19.49 1.97 -2.44
CA GLU A 330 -20.60 2.72 -1.87
C GLU A 330 -20.15 4.04 -1.25
N MET A 331 -18.95 4.13 -0.68
CA MET A 331 -18.36 5.39 -0.21
C MET A 331 -18.21 6.39 -1.35
N ILE A 332 -17.74 5.94 -2.53
CA ILE A 332 -17.63 6.80 -3.71
C ILE A 332 -19.00 7.34 -4.12
N ARG A 333 -20.04 6.48 -4.14
CA ARG A 333 -21.41 6.91 -4.45
C ARG A 333 -21.97 7.87 -3.41
N PHE A 334 -21.76 7.57 -2.14
CA PHE A 334 -22.32 8.31 -1.01
C PHE A 334 -21.68 9.69 -0.86
N TYR A 335 -20.34 9.77 -0.83
CA TYR A 335 -19.63 11.03 -0.57
C TYR A 335 -19.40 11.87 -1.82
N LEU A 336 -19.19 11.24 -2.98
CA LEU A 336 -18.85 11.95 -4.21
C LEU A 336 -20.03 12.07 -5.17
N GLY A 337 -21.09 11.26 -5.01
CA GLY A 337 -22.18 11.19 -5.98
C GLY A 337 -21.75 10.62 -7.33
N GLU A 338 -20.61 9.92 -7.38
CA GLU A 338 -19.98 9.42 -8.60
C GLU A 338 -20.10 7.90 -8.72
N THR A 339 -19.93 7.38 -9.94
CA THR A 339 -19.76 5.93 -10.15
C THR A 339 -18.29 5.56 -9.97
N PRO A 340 -17.97 4.47 -9.25
CA PRO A 340 -16.59 4.00 -9.10
C PRO A 340 -15.92 3.74 -10.45
N LEU A 341 -14.76 4.37 -10.67
CA LEU A 341 -13.96 4.20 -11.89
C LEU A 341 -13.06 2.96 -11.84
N LEU A 342 -12.65 2.55 -10.63
CA LEU A 342 -11.90 1.31 -10.39
C LEU A 342 -12.79 0.32 -9.66
N SER A 343 -12.75 -0.93 -10.10
CA SER A 343 -13.55 -1.99 -9.51
C SER A 343 -12.86 -2.60 -8.29
N ASN A 344 -13.65 -2.94 -7.27
CA ASN A 344 -13.22 -3.92 -6.29
C ASN A 344 -13.31 -5.32 -6.90
N VAL A 345 -12.51 -6.25 -6.38
CA VAL A 345 -12.70 -7.67 -6.66
C VAL A 345 -14.08 -8.10 -6.17
N PRO A 346 -14.88 -8.81 -6.99
CA PRO A 346 -16.13 -9.39 -6.53
C PRO A 346 -15.88 -10.22 -5.27
N THR A 347 -16.56 -9.89 -4.18
CA THR A 347 -16.28 -10.50 -2.87
C THR A 347 -17.57 -10.96 -2.22
N TRP A 348 -17.61 -12.23 -1.81
CA TRP A 348 -18.70 -12.82 -1.03
C TRP A 348 -18.45 -12.62 0.46
N ARG A 349 -19.50 -12.25 1.20
CA ARG A 349 -19.49 -12.05 2.64
C ARG A 349 -20.05 -13.28 3.32
N LEU A 350 -19.21 -14.05 4.01
CA LEU A 350 -19.66 -15.31 4.60
C LEU A 350 -20.60 -15.10 5.81
N SER A 351 -20.75 -13.86 6.30
CA SER A 351 -21.84 -13.49 7.21
C SER A 351 -23.24 -13.61 6.58
N GLU A 352 -23.35 -13.49 5.25
CA GLU A 352 -24.60 -13.63 4.52
C GLU A 352 -24.88 -15.11 4.22
N PRO A 353 -26.06 -15.66 4.59
CA PRO A 353 -26.34 -17.09 4.44
C PRO A 353 -26.21 -17.63 3.01
N GLU A 354 -26.62 -16.86 2.00
CA GLU A 354 -26.54 -17.28 0.60
C GLU A 354 -25.10 -17.28 0.08
N ASP A 355 -24.31 -16.27 0.44
CA ASP A 355 -22.88 -16.21 0.12
C ASP A 355 -22.12 -17.36 0.80
N LEU A 356 -22.39 -17.62 2.08
CA LEU A 356 -21.81 -18.74 2.81
C LEU A 356 -22.10 -20.08 2.12
N LYS A 357 -23.36 -20.30 1.73
CA LYS A 357 -23.79 -21.51 1.04
C LYS A 357 -23.06 -21.68 -0.30
N TYR A 358 -22.95 -20.61 -1.09
CA TYR A 358 -22.22 -20.61 -2.35
C TYR A 358 -20.74 -20.93 -2.13
N VAL A 359 -20.09 -20.23 -1.20
CA VAL A 359 -18.66 -20.39 -0.92
C VAL A 359 -18.35 -21.81 -0.43
N LEU A 360 -19.14 -22.35 0.50
CA LEU A 360 -18.95 -23.72 1.00
C LEU A 360 -19.10 -24.81 -0.07
N ALA A 361 -19.86 -24.53 -1.14
CA ALA A 361 -20.03 -25.41 -2.29
C ALA A 361 -18.88 -25.29 -3.31
N HIS A 362 -18.25 -24.11 -3.40
CA HIS A 362 -17.23 -23.78 -4.41
C HIS A 362 -15.84 -23.50 -3.84
N LEU A 363 -15.57 -23.86 -2.58
CA LEU A 363 -14.28 -23.67 -1.89
C LEU A 363 -13.02 -24.01 -2.74
N PRO A 364 -12.97 -25.10 -3.52
CA PRO A 364 -11.81 -25.43 -4.36
C PRO A 364 -11.55 -24.45 -5.52
N GLU A 365 -12.48 -23.54 -5.81
CA GLU A 365 -12.44 -22.60 -6.93
C GLU A 365 -12.19 -21.15 -6.48
N LEU A 366 -12.15 -20.91 -5.17
CA LEU A 366 -12.15 -19.58 -4.58
C LEU A 366 -10.89 -19.32 -3.76
N VAL A 367 -10.63 -18.04 -3.50
CA VAL A 367 -9.64 -17.58 -2.53
C VAL A 367 -10.38 -17.12 -1.28
N ILE A 368 -10.09 -17.73 -0.13
CA ILE A 368 -10.68 -17.36 1.17
C ILE A 368 -9.67 -16.54 1.93
N LYS A 369 -10.10 -15.42 2.52
CA LYS A 369 -9.26 -14.55 3.35
C LYS A 369 -9.95 -14.27 4.69
N GLU A 370 -9.18 -14.26 5.76
CA GLU A 370 -9.64 -13.74 7.05
C GLU A 370 -9.80 -12.22 7.01
N VAL A 371 -10.89 -11.72 7.59
CA VAL A 371 -11.26 -10.30 7.66
C VAL A 371 -10.28 -9.52 8.53
N GLN A 372 -9.84 -10.09 9.65
CA GLN A 372 -8.86 -9.46 10.54
C GLN A 372 -7.50 -10.14 10.37
N GLY A 373 -6.51 -9.42 9.82
CA GLY A 373 -5.13 -9.90 9.69
C GLY A 373 -4.37 -9.23 8.53
N SER A 374 -3.04 -9.17 8.64
CA SER A 374 -2.13 -8.55 7.65
C SER A 374 -1.26 -9.59 6.95
N GLY A 375 -0.95 -9.37 5.66
CA GLY A 375 0.18 -9.99 4.97
C GLY A 375 0.10 -11.50 4.71
N GLY A 376 -0.81 -11.97 3.86
CA GLY A 376 -0.81 -13.34 3.30
C GLY A 376 -1.12 -14.50 4.27
N TYR A 377 -1.03 -14.28 5.59
CA TYR A 377 -1.49 -15.22 6.62
C TYR A 377 -3.02 -15.25 6.69
N GLY A 378 -3.58 -16.43 6.99
CA GLY A 378 -5.03 -16.62 7.05
C GLY A 378 -5.73 -16.63 5.68
N MET A 379 -5.04 -17.13 4.65
CA MET A 379 -5.57 -17.28 3.29
C MET A 379 -5.59 -18.75 2.83
N LEU A 380 -6.65 -19.14 2.13
CA LEU A 380 -6.76 -20.41 1.38
C LEU A 380 -6.86 -20.07 -0.11
N VAL A 381 -6.00 -20.67 -0.94
CA VAL A 381 -6.10 -20.56 -2.40
C VAL A 381 -6.62 -21.89 -2.94
N GLY A 382 -7.95 -22.01 -3.05
CA GLY A 382 -8.64 -23.25 -3.38
C GLY A 382 -8.01 -24.06 -4.51
N PRO A 383 -7.69 -23.45 -5.67
CA PRO A 383 -7.14 -24.20 -6.81
C PRO A 383 -5.78 -24.85 -6.59
N THR A 384 -4.99 -24.36 -5.64
CA THR A 384 -3.65 -24.86 -5.31
C THR A 384 -3.58 -25.59 -3.97
N SER A 385 -4.68 -25.59 -3.21
CA SER A 385 -4.76 -26.25 -1.90
C SER A 385 -5.15 -27.71 -2.00
N THR A 386 -4.64 -28.50 -1.06
CA THR A 386 -5.00 -29.91 -0.90
C THR A 386 -6.42 -30.07 -0.36
N GLN A 387 -7.03 -31.25 -0.55
CA GLN A 387 -8.35 -31.54 0.00
C GLN A 387 -8.39 -31.45 1.54
N ALA A 388 -7.29 -31.80 2.22
CA ALA A 388 -7.18 -31.72 3.67
C ALA A 388 -7.20 -30.26 4.16
N GLU A 389 -6.46 -29.37 3.50
CA GLU A 389 -6.45 -27.93 3.82
C GLU A 389 -7.83 -27.29 3.57
N ILE A 390 -8.48 -27.63 2.47
CA ILE A 390 -9.83 -27.16 2.15
C ILE A 390 -10.83 -27.63 3.22
N ALA A 391 -10.75 -28.90 3.65
CA ALA A 391 -11.61 -29.43 4.71
C ALA A 391 -11.38 -28.74 6.06
N ALA A 392 -10.12 -28.46 6.41
CA ALA A 392 -9.79 -27.71 7.62
C ALA A 392 -10.35 -26.29 7.59
N TYR A 393 -10.19 -25.57 6.47
CA TYR A 393 -10.76 -24.23 6.29
C TYR A 393 -12.28 -24.24 6.33
N LYS A 394 -12.93 -25.25 5.74
CA LYS A 394 -14.38 -25.42 5.81
C LYS A 394 -14.89 -25.45 7.25
N GLN A 395 -14.22 -26.20 8.13
CA GLN A 395 -14.58 -26.27 9.55
C GLN A 395 -14.41 -24.91 10.24
N ARG A 396 -13.30 -24.21 9.97
CA ARG A 396 -13.03 -22.86 10.52
C ARG A 396 -14.10 -21.85 10.09
N ILE A 397 -14.46 -21.86 8.81
CA ILE A 397 -15.51 -21.00 8.24
C ILE A 397 -16.86 -21.29 8.90
N GLN A 398 -17.23 -22.56 9.06
CA GLN A 398 -18.51 -22.93 9.68
C GLN A 398 -18.59 -22.54 11.16
N ALA A 399 -17.46 -22.51 11.86
CA ALA A 399 -17.41 -22.09 13.26
C ALA A 399 -17.66 -20.58 13.41
N GLU A 400 -17.03 -19.76 12.57
CA GLU A 400 -17.11 -18.30 12.67
C GLU A 400 -17.16 -17.62 11.29
N PRO A 401 -18.27 -17.74 10.55
CA PRO A 401 -18.32 -17.36 9.13
C PRO A 401 -18.10 -15.86 8.90
N ALA A 402 -18.52 -15.02 9.84
CA ALA A 402 -18.32 -13.56 9.77
C ALA A 402 -16.84 -13.14 9.79
N LYS A 403 -15.90 -14.03 10.17
CA LYS A 403 -14.46 -13.75 10.15
C LYS A 403 -13.82 -13.94 8.77
N PHE A 404 -14.56 -14.38 7.75
CA PHE A 404 -14.02 -14.72 6.45
C PHE A 404 -14.74 -13.99 5.30
N ILE A 405 -13.98 -13.70 4.25
CA ILE A 405 -14.47 -13.29 2.93
C ILE A 405 -13.96 -14.25 1.87
N ALA A 406 -14.67 -14.35 0.75
CA ALA A 406 -14.21 -15.12 -0.40
C ALA A 406 -14.18 -14.28 -1.66
N GLN A 407 -13.19 -14.52 -2.51
CA GLN A 407 -12.99 -13.85 -3.79
C GLN A 407 -12.77 -14.90 -4.89
N PRO A 408 -13.12 -14.61 -6.15
CA PRO A 408 -12.81 -15.50 -7.25
C PRO A 408 -11.30 -15.56 -7.44
N THR A 409 -10.78 -16.68 -7.92
CA THR A 409 -9.41 -16.72 -8.43
C THR A 409 -9.34 -15.87 -9.70
N LEU A 410 -8.65 -14.73 -9.61
CA LEU A 410 -8.46 -13.83 -10.73
C LEU A 410 -7.42 -14.41 -11.70
N ALA A 411 -7.69 -14.30 -13.00
CA ALA A 411 -6.71 -14.56 -14.05
C ALA A 411 -5.75 -13.36 -14.14
N LEU A 412 -4.81 -13.29 -13.19
CA LEU A 412 -3.85 -12.19 -13.09
C LEU A 412 -3.04 -12.04 -14.39
N SER A 413 -2.85 -10.80 -14.83
CA SER A 413 -2.03 -10.49 -15.99
C SER A 413 -0.60 -11.00 -15.81
N CYS A 414 0.00 -11.53 -16.87
CA CYS A 414 1.40 -11.91 -16.92
C CYS A 414 2.21 -10.81 -17.59
N CYS A 415 3.20 -10.27 -16.89
CA CYS A 415 4.26 -9.48 -17.49
C CYS A 415 5.39 -10.43 -17.89
N PRO A 416 6.06 -10.23 -19.05
CA PRO A 416 7.26 -11.00 -19.34
C PRO A 416 8.32 -10.74 -18.29
N THR A 417 9.02 -11.81 -17.89
CA THR A 417 10.01 -11.79 -16.81
C THR A 417 11.25 -12.55 -17.26
N LEU A 418 12.43 -12.12 -16.85
CA LEU A 418 13.67 -12.86 -17.07
C LEU A 418 13.68 -14.10 -16.18
N VAL A 419 13.68 -15.27 -16.81
CA VAL A 419 13.81 -16.59 -16.18
C VAL A 419 15.15 -17.23 -16.57
N GLU A 420 15.44 -18.44 -16.07
CA GLU A 420 16.71 -19.16 -16.34
C GLU A 420 17.04 -19.31 -17.84
N SER A 421 16.03 -19.24 -18.72
CA SER A 421 16.18 -19.36 -20.18
C SER A 421 15.57 -18.17 -20.93
N GLY A 422 16.02 -16.96 -20.61
CA GLY A 422 15.63 -15.73 -21.30
C GLY A 422 14.34 -15.12 -20.76
N VAL A 423 13.58 -14.40 -21.59
CA VAL A 423 12.34 -13.72 -21.17
C VAL A 423 11.13 -14.59 -21.50
N ALA A 424 10.35 -14.96 -20.49
CA ALA A 424 9.17 -15.85 -20.59
C ALA A 424 7.85 -15.14 -20.26
#